data_AF-A0A2N1MIJ1-F1
#
_entry.id   AF-A0A2N1MIJ1-F1
#
_cell.length_a   1.000
_cell.length_b   1.000
_cell.length_c   1.000
_cell.angle_alpha   90.00
_cell.angle_beta   90.00
_cell.angle_gamma   90.00
#
_symmetry.space_group_name_H-M   'P 1'
#
loop_
_entity.id
_entity.type
_entity.pdbx_description
1 polymer ?
#
loop_
_entity_poly.entity_id
_entity_poly.type
_entity_poly.pdbx_seq_one_letter_code
_entity_poly.pdbx_strand_id
1 'polypeptide(L)'
;MFNILVKAHSFKTRIDVDSNDTIQQVKHKIQERHDIDVDKQDLYLGGKKLENKRTLRYYNIGQNDSIQLNQINVPGGIEIIVKNQKNNKPTILQVKPSYTIEEVKRKYEEEDGLS
;
A
#
# COMPACT_ATOMS: atom_id res chain seq x y z
N MET A 1 9.53 9.71 17.49
CA MET A 1 9.41 9.90 16.01
C MET A 1 10.74 10.28 15.39
N PHE A 2 11.09 9.59 14.31
CA PHE A 2 12.23 9.85 13.44
C PHE A 2 11.90 9.36 12.01
N ASN A 3 12.78 9.64 11.06
CA ASN A 3 12.52 9.37 9.65
C ASN A 3 13.41 8.20 9.21
N ILE A 4 12.86 7.25 8.46
CA ILE A 4 13.63 6.16 7.85
C ILE A 4 13.57 6.25 6.33
N LEU A 5 14.59 5.72 5.66
CA LEU A 5 14.62 5.64 4.20
C LEU A 5 14.05 4.29 3.74
N VAL A 6 12.99 4.31 2.94
CA VAL A 6 12.46 3.14 2.25
C VAL A 6 12.94 3.16 0.81
N LYS A 7 13.59 2.08 0.38
CA LYS A 7 14.13 1.89 -0.96
C LYS A 7 13.33 0.80 -1.67
N ALA A 8 12.52 1.17 -2.65
CA ALA A 8 11.89 0.25 -3.59
C ALA A 8 12.73 0.18 -4.89
N HIS A 9 12.39 -0.76 -5.77
CA HIS A 9 12.98 -0.81 -7.12
C HIS A 9 12.58 0.42 -7.96
N SER A 10 11.34 0.90 -7.82
CA SER A 10 10.80 2.00 -8.63
C SER A 10 10.95 3.38 -7.99
N PHE A 11 11.14 3.47 -6.67
CA PHE A 11 11.22 4.75 -5.97
C PHE A 11 12.02 4.66 -4.66
N LYS A 12 12.36 5.82 -4.11
CA LYS A 12 12.90 5.98 -2.75
C LYS A 12 12.08 7.03 -2.02
N THR A 13 11.71 6.77 -0.78
CA THR A 13 10.89 7.69 0.01
C THR A 13 11.35 7.71 1.47
N ARG A 14 11.15 8.83 2.17
CA ARG A 14 11.38 8.93 3.61
C ARG A 14 10.06 8.96 4.34
N ILE A 15 9.87 8.10 5.33
CA ILE A 15 8.63 8.04 6.12
C ILE A 15 8.91 8.30 7.60
N ASP A 16 7.96 8.93 8.27
CA ASP A 16 8.02 9.25 9.69
C ASP A 16 7.47 8.10 10.52
N VAL A 17 8.31 7.58 11.41
CA VAL A 17 8.06 6.37 12.21
C VAL A 17 8.42 6.59 13.67
N ASP A 18 7.88 5.77 14.55
CA ASP A 18 8.33 5.64 15.93
C ASP A 18 9.12 4.35 16.15
N SER A 19 10.06 4.36 17.11
CA SER A 19 10.80 3.17 17.51
C SER A 19 9.91 1.99 17.93
N ASN A 20 8.71 2.29 18.44
CA ASN A 20 7.73 1.29 18.86
C ASN A 20 6.80 0.84 17.72
N ASP A 21 6.88 1.45 16.54
CA ASP A 21 6.09 1.02 15.40
C ASP A 21 6.46 -0.42 15.03
N THR A 22 5.44 -1.24 14.85
CA THR A 22 5.54 -2.57 14.27
C THR A 22 5.82 -2.48 12.77
N ILE A 23 6.42 -3.52 12.22
CA ILE A 23 6.62 -3.64 10.77
C ILE A 23 5.28 -3.54 10.02
N GLN A 24 4.18 -4.05 10.59
CA GLN A 24 2.85 -3.89 10.02
C GLN A 24 2.41 -2.42 9.95
N GLN A 25 2.64 -1.63 11.00
CA GLN A 25 2.32 -0.19 10.99
C GLN A 25 3.18 0.57 9.98
N VAL A 26 4.46 0.22 9.85
CA VAL A 26 5.35 0.81 8.83
C VAL A 26 4.83 0.53 7.41
N LYS A 27 4.33 -0.69 7.15
CA LYS A 27 3.71 -1.02 5.85
C LYS A 27 2.46 -0.19 5.56
N HIS A 28 1.61 0.07 6.56
CA HIS A 28 0.45 0.97 6.38
C HIS A 28 0.90 2.39 6.00
N LYS A 29 1.92 2.94 6.66
CA LYS A 29 2.48 4.26 6.30
C LYS A 29 3.01 4.32 4.86
N ILE A 30 3.54 3.21 4.35
CA ILE A 30 3.98 3.09 2.95
C ILE A 30 2.75 3.03 2.02
N GLN A 31 1.72 2.27 2.40
CA GLN A 31 0.47 2.16 1.65
C GLN A 31 -0.17 3.53 1.45
N GLU A 32 -0.28 4.34 2.50
CA GLU A 32 -0.86 5.69 2.44
C GLU A 32 -0.12 6.64 1.47
N ARG A 33 1.16 6.39 1.20
CA ARG A 33 1.99 7.27 0.35
C ARG A 33 2.18 6.80 -1.08
N HIS A 34 2.10 5.49 -1.32
CA HIS A 34 2.41 4.88 -2.62
C HIS A 34 1.30 3.96 -3.14
N ASP A 35 0.19 3.84 -2.42
CA ASP A 35 -0.96 3.01 -2.75
C ASP A 35 -0.63 1.52 -2.98
N ILE A 36 0.33 0.99 -2.21
CA ILE A 36 0.75 -0.41 -2.28
C ILE A 36 0.11 -1.18 -1.12
N ASP A 37 -0.69 -2.21 -1.42
CA ASP A 37 -1.34 -3.05 -0.41
C ASP A 37 -0.33 -3.64 0.58
N VAL A 38 -0.61 -3.58 1.88
CA VAL A 38 0.28 -4.07 2.96
C VAL A 38 0.72 -5.51 2.77
N ASP A 39 -0.17 -6.37 2.27
CA ASP A 39 0.11 -7.79 2.05
C ASP A 39 1.06 -8.04 0.86
N LYS A 40 1.17 -7.07 -0.05
CA LYS A 40 2.12 -7.09 -1.19
C LYS A 40 3.47 -6.47 -0.84
N GLN A 41 3.58 -5.83 0.33
CA GLN A 41 4.82 -5.23 0.79
C GLN A 41 5.62 -6.24 1.58
N ASP A 42 6.82 -6.57 1.10
CA ASP A 42 7.83 -7.25 1.89
C ASP A 42 8.98 -6.30 2.20
N LEU A 43 9.19 -6.07 3.50
CA LEU A 43 10.25 -5.22 4.01
C LEU A 43 11.47 -6.07 4.38
N TYR A 44 12.66 -5.62 3.97
CA TYR A 44 13.93 -6.29 4.21
C TYR A 44 14.95 -5.33 4.82
N LEU A 45 15.76 -5.84 5.74
CA LEU A 45 16.93 -5.16 6.28
C LEU A 45 18.15 -6.08 6.14
N GLY A 46 19.17 -5.64 5.39
CA GLY A 46 20.38 -6.45 5.17
C GLY A 46 20.11 -7.83 4.57
N GLY A 47 19.11 -7.94 3.70
CA GLY A 47 18.68 -9.22 3.11
C GLY A 47 17.75 -10.07 3.98
N LYS A 48 17.50 -9.71 5.24
CA LYS A 48 16.56 -10.41 6.12
C LYS A 48 15.15 -9.83 5.99
N LYS A 49 14.16 -10.67 5.69
CA LYS A 49 12.74 -10.30 5.69
C LYS A 49 12.30 -9.96 7.12
N LEU A 50 11.61 -8.83 7.26
CA LEU A 50 11.11 -8.35 8.54
C LEU A 50 9.72 -8.94 8.85
N GLU A 51 9.47 -9.26 10.10
CA GLU A 51 8.22 -9.87 10.56
C GLU A 51 7.21 -8.81 11.02
N ASN A 52 5.95 -8.92 10.57
CA ASN A 52 4.89 -7.96 10.85
C ASN A 52 4.72 -7.61 12.34
N LYS A 53 4.88 -8.58 13.24
CA LYS A 53 4.66 -8.44 14.70
C LYS A 53 5.85 -7.84 15.46
N ARG A 54 7.00 -7.66 14.81
CA ARG A 54 8.21 -7.11 15.44
C ARG A 54 8.24 -5.59 15.28
N THR A 55 8.89 -4.90 16.21
CA THR A 55 9.03 -3.44 16.19
C THR A 55 10.30 -3.00 15.48
N LEU A 56 10.38 -1.74 15.06
CA LEU A 56 11.62 -1.14 14.55
C LEU A 56 12.75 -1.25 15.57
N ARG A 57 12.44 -1.02 16.86
CA ARG A 57 13.39 -1.19 17.96
C ARG A 57 13.92 -2.62 18.09
N TYR A 58 13.10 -3.65 17.84
CA TYR A 58 13.57 -5.04 17.89
C TYR A 58 14.65 -5.34 16.85
N TYR A 59 14.61 -4.68 15.70
CA TYR A 59 15.62 -4.78 14.65
C TYR A 59 16.73 -3.72 14.76
N ASN A 60 16.75 -2.93 15.83
CA ASN A 60 17.65 -1.80 16.02
C ASN A 60 17.63 -0.78 14.84
N ILE A 61 16.47 -0.60 14.21
CA ILE A 61 16.33 0.34 13.08
C ILE A 61 16.23 1.77 13.62
N GLY A 62 17.13 2.65 13.16
CA GLY A 62 17.20 4.07 13.52
C GLY A 62 17.07 5.02 12.33
N GLN A 63 17.28 6.32 12.60
CA GLN A 63 17.04 7.42 11.64
C GLN A 63 17.88 7.34 10.36
N ASN A 64 19.04 6.71 10.41
CA ASN A 64 19.96 6.64 9.28
C ASN A 64 19.89 5.30 8.53
N ASP A 65 19.04 4.39 8.98
CA ASP A 65 18.88 3.09 8.35
C ASP A 65 17.99 3.16 7.11
N SER A 66 18.22 2.19 6.23
CA SER A 66 17.39 2.01 5.04
C SER A 66 16.77 0.63 4.99
N ILE A 67 15.46 0.60 4.83
CA ILE A 67 14.67 -0.61 4.61
C ILE A 67 14.50 -0.79 3.10
N GLN A 68 14.71 -2.00 2.61
CA GLN A 68 14.38 -2.37 1.24
C GLN A 68 12.94 -2.84 1.17
N LEU A 69 12.18 -2.32 0.20
CA LEU A 69 10.82 -2.71 -0.10
C LEU A 69 10.82 -3.53 -1.40
N ASN A 70 10.49 -4.82 -1.28
CA ASN A 70 10.07 -5.60 -2.42
C ASN A 70 8.55 -5.55 -2.48
N GLN A 71 8.04 -4.96 -3.54
CA GLN A 71 6.62 -5.02 -3.88
C GLN A 71 6.39 -6.27 -4.72
N ILE A 72 5.52 -7.16 -4.27
CA ILE A 72 4.94 -8.16 -5.16
C ILE A 72 3.94 -7.40 -6.01
N ASN A 73 4.37 -7.02 -7.21
CA ASN A 73 3.45 -6.51 -8.20
C ASN A 73 2.56 -7.70 -8.59
N VAL A 74 1.36 -7.77 -8.02
CA VAL A 74 0.31 -8.64 -8.55
C VAL A 74 -0.27 -7.82 -9.71
N PRO A 75 0.06 -8.12 -10.97
CA PRO A 75 -0.61 -7.48 -12.08
C PRO A 75 -2.12 -7.76 -11.95
N GLY A 76 -2.91 -6.69 -11.99
CA GLY A 76 -4.36 -6.75 -11.83
C GLY A 76 -4.79 -6.54 -10.38
N GLY A 77 -5.59 -5.51 -10.16
CA GLY A 77 -6.46 -5.48 -9.00
C GLY A 77 -7.49 -6.60 -9.09
N ILE A 78 -8.56 -6.47 -8.32
CA ILE A 78 -9.76 -7.26 -8.56
C ILE A 78 -10.54 -6.54 -9.65
N GLU A 79 -10.91 -7.25 -10.71
CA GLU A 79 -11.95 -6.78 -11.62
C GLU A 79 -13.32 -7.02 -11.00
N ILE A 80 -14.08 -5.95 -10.84
CA ILE A 80 -15.49 -6.01 -10.45
C ILE A 80 -16.36 -5.50 -11.60
N ILE A 81 -17.58 -6.01 -11.69
CA ILE A 81 -18.59 -5.51 -12.61
C ILE A 81 -19.61 -4.72 -11.81
N VAL A 82 -19.69 -3.42 -12.07
CA VAL A 82 -20.73 -2.55 -11.51
C VAL A 82 -21.84 -2.40 -12.54
N LYS A 83 -23.09 -2.63 -12.13
CA LYS A 83 -24.27 -2.45 -12.99
C LYS A 83 -25.08 -1.27 -12.50
N ASN A 84 -25.30 -0.30 -13.37
CA ASN A 84 -26.21 0.81 -13.08
C ASN A 84 -27.64 0.41 -13.39
N GLN A 85 -28.53 0.55 -12.41
CA GLN A 85 -29.94 0.17 -12.54
C GLN A 85 -30.72 1.03 -13.55
N LYS A 86 -30.23 2.24 -13.89
CA LYS A 86 -30.91 3.15 -14.83
C LYS A 86 -30.69 2.78 -16.29
N ASN A 87 -29.49 2.33 -16.65
CA ASN A 87 -29.11 2.02 -18.04
C ASN A 87 -28.82 0.52 -18.26
N ASN A 88 -28.79 -0.29 -17.20
CA ASN A 88 -28.40 -1.71 -17.21
C ASN A 88 -27.05 -1.99 -17.88
N LYS A 89 -26.19 -0.98 -17.99
CA LYS A 89 -24.86 -1.08 -18.60
C LYS A 89 -23.89 -1.67 -17.58
N PRO A 90 -23.20 -2.79 -17.89
CA PRO A 90 -22.11 -3.29 -17.06
C PRO A 90 -20.84 -2.48 -17.32
N THR A 91 -20.20 -2.01 -16.25
CA THR A 91 -18.90 -1.34 -16.30
C THR A 91 -17.88 -2.17 -15.51
N ILE A 92 -16.76 -2.50 -16.14
CA ILE A 92 -15.67 -3.24 -15.52
C ILE A 92 -14.77 -2.23 -14.81
N LEU A 93 -14.56 -2.42 -13.52
CA LEU A 93 -13.64 -1.60 -12.72
C LEU A 93 -12.52 -2.45 -12.18
N GLN A 94 -11.30 -1.96 -12.34
CA GLN A 94 -10.13 -2.45 -11.63
C GLN A 94 -10.10 -1.81 -10.24
N VAL A 95 -10.30 -2.59 -9.18
CA VAL A 95 -10.31 -2.12 -7.78
C VAL A 95 -9.26 -2.82 -6.94
N LYS A 96 -8.93 -2.24 -5.79
CA LYS A 96 -8.07 -2.87 -4.78
C LYS A 96 -8.94 -3.34 -3.60
N PRO A 97 -8.61 -4.45 -2.92
CA PRO A 97 -9.32 -4.87 -1.70
C PRO A 97 -9.32 -3.81 -0.60
N SER A 98 -8.35 -2.90 -0.61
CA SER A 98 -8.24 -1.79 0.34
C SER A 98 -9.17 -0.62 0.04
N TYR A 99 -9.78 -0.56 -1.14
CA TYR A 99 -10.67 0.54 -1.48
C TYR A 99 -11.92 0.51 -0.61
N THR A 100 -12.28 1.68 -0.11
CA THR A 100 -13.58 1.94 0.49
C THR A 100 -14.67 1.95 -0.59
N ILE A 101 -15.92 1.73 -0.18
CA ILE A 101 -17.06 1.82 -1.10
C ILE A 101 -17.19 3.23 -1.71
N GLU A 102 -16.79 4.27 -0.99
CA GLU A 102 -16.78 5.65 -1.50
C GLU A 102 -15.76 5.82 -2.64
N GLU A 103 -14.56 5.29 -2.50
CA GLU A 103 -13.54 5.31 -3.55
C GLU A 103 -13.97 4.50 -4.78
N VAL A 104 -14.63 3.35 -4.58
CA VAL A 104 -15.19 2.55 -5.67
C VAL A 104 -16.29 3.32 -6.42
N LYS A 105 -17.16 4.05 -5.72
CA LYS A 105 -18.20 4.89 -6.33
C LYS A 105 -17.60 6.03 -7.13
N ARG A 106 -16.63 6.77 -6.58
CA ARG A 106 -15.94 7.85 -7.28
C ARG A 106 -15.28 7.34 -8.58
N LYS A 107 -14.61 6.18 -8.50
CA LYS A 107 -14.01 5.54 -9.68
C LYS A 107 -15.05 5.14 -10.73
N TYR A 108 -16.21 4.64 -10.30
CA TYR A 108 -17.31 4.33 -11.21
C TYR A 108 -17.83 5.59 -11.93
N GLU A 109 -17.98 6.71 -11.22
CA GLU A 109 -18.44 7.97 -11.79
C GLU A 109 -17.46 8.52 -12.85
N GLU A 110 -16.15 8.44 -12.57
CA GLU A 110 -15.08 8.80 -13.51
C GLU A 110 -15.11 7.95 -14.80
N GLU A 111 -15.31 6.64 -14.68
CA GLU A 111 -15.29 5.70 -15.82
C GLU A 111 -16.61 5.68 -16.62
N ASP A 112 -17.77 5.81 -15.96
CA ASP A 112 -19.07 5.86 -16.66
C ASP A 112 -19.37 7.26 -17.23
N GLY A 113 -18.59 8.28 -16.86
CA GLY A 113 -18.73 9.65 -17.37
C GLY A 113 -19.97 10.37 -16.82
N LEU A 114 -20.43 9.99 -15.62
CA LEU A 114 -21.55 10.64 -14.93
C LEU A 114 -20.99 11.77 -14.06
N SER A 115 -20.87 12.97 -14.63
CA SER A 115 -20.64 14.21 -13.86
C SER A 115 -21.95 14.98 -13.64
#